data_AF-A0A8T0J4H4-F1
#
_entry.id   AF-A0A8T0J4H4-F1
#
_cell.length_a   1.000
_cell.length_b   1.000
_cell.length_c   1.000
_cell.angle_alpha   90.00
_cell.angle_beta   90.00
_cell.angle_gamma   90.00
#
_symmetry.space_group_name_H-M   'P 1'
#
loop_
_entity.id
_entity.type
_entity.pdbx_description
1 polymer ?
#
loop_
_entity_poly.entity_id
_entity_poly.type
_entity_poly.pdbx_seq_one_letter_code
_entity_poly.pdbx_strand_id
1 'polypeptide(L)'
;MISSASAISMSAVFVLRVYFGGFLFCLGSNSPKYASSSLASEDKHVALTVLDTRFNNSKRLESARGSSSNRKSHRVCTKNVIYVEKDGSGNFTTVQAAINSLPRRNKCRVDIQIGVGVFREKVMIKRSRPHVTLKGSSQGSTIIVYNDTASSRDKHGRLLGTIHSASVSINSNYFIAKNIAFMNTAPAQKPGAVRQQAVALRISGDKAAFFDCKFYAHQDTLYDHRGRHYFKNCYITGTVDFIFGYGRSFYEGAELVALPDFGNPGSITAQKRNETTLDTGFSFVNSRITGAGMVYLGRAWGNDSRVVFANTYMDDIVVPEGWGDWGIPARQKTVFYAQFNCTGPGADTSHRVSWARNLTAEEAAPFLTPGFINGEKWLEGYKEHH
;
A
#
# COMPACT_ATOMS: atom_id res chain seq x y z
N MET A 1 63.91 -39.01 -25.40
CA MET A 1 63.56 -38.37 -26.69
C MET A 1 62.27 -37.62 -26.51
N ILE A 2 62.24 -36.43 -27.11
CA ILE A 2 61.30 -35.32 -26.98
C ILE A 2 59.93 -35.70 -27.55
N SER A 3 58.82 -35.33 -26.89
CA SER A 3 57.87 -34.37 -27.48
C SER A 3 56.87 -33.82 -26.45
N SER A 4 56.81 -32.50 -26.45
CA SER A 4 56.04 -31.55 -25.68
C SER A 4 54.62 -31.34 -26.20
N ALA A 5 53.68 -30.99 -25.32
CA ALA A 5 52.67 -29.93 -25.52
C ALA A 5 51.96 -29.68 -24.17
N SER A 6 52.36 -28.64 -23.42
CA SER A 6 51.77 -27.29 -23.42
C SER A 6 50.40 -27.22 -22.72
N ALA A 7 50.45 -26.92 -21.41
CA ALA A 7 49.31 -26.54 -20.59
C ALA A 7 48.96 -25.07 -20.82
N ILE A 8 47.70 -24.80 -21.20
CA ILE A 8 47.13 -23.45 -21.21
C ILE A 8 46.18 -23.34 -20.02
N SER A 9 46.60 -22.53 -19.04
CA SER A 9 45.78 -22.05 -17.94
C SER A 9 44.84 -20.96 -18.46
N MET A 10 43.54 -21.23 -18.50
CA MET A 10 42.51 -20.19 -18.66
C MET A 10 41.83 -19.92 -17.32
N SER A 11 42.20 -18.80 -16.72
CA SER A 11 41.48 -18.18 -15.61
C SER A 11 40.12 -17.71 -16.11
N ALA A 12 39.04 -18.40 -15.71
CA ALA A 12 37.68 -17.94 -15.96
C ALA A 12 37.32 -16.85 -14.94
N VAL A 13 37.40 -15.59 -15.39
CA VAL A 13 36.80 -14.45 -14.68
C VAL A 13 35.29 -14.51 -14.93
N PHE A 14 34.52 -14.95 -13.93
CA PHE A 14 33.07 -14.82 -13.93
C PHE A 14 32.70 -13.33 -13.77
N VAL A 15 32.45 -12.64 -14.89
CA VAL A 15 31.78 -11.34 -14.88
C VAL A 15 30.28 -11.59 -14.75
N LEU A 16 29.75 -11.42 -13.54
CA LEU A 16 28.33 -11.41 -13.25
C LEU A 16 27.69 -10.16 -13.90
N ARG A 17 27.14 -10.31 -15.10
CA ARG A 17 26.30 -9.29 -15.73
C ARG A 17 24.94 -9.27 -15.04
N VAL A 18 24.78 -8.36 -14.09
CA VAL A 18 23.49 -7.97 -13.55
C VAL A 18 22.80 -7.09 -14.59
N TYR A 19 21.75 -7.61 -15.23
CA TYR A 19 20.89 -6.82 -16.11
C TYR A 19 20.04 -5.86 -15.28
N PHE A 20 20.41 -4.58 -15.29
CA PHE A 20 19.50 -3.49 -14.95
C PHE A 20 18.71 -3.11 -16.21
N GLY A 21 17.38 -3.23 -16.15
CA GLY A 21 16.49 -2.69 -17.17
C GLY A 21 16.56 -1.16 -17.18
N GLY A 22 17.40 -0.61 -18.06
CA GLY A 22 17.45 0.81 -18.39
C GLY A 22 16.57 1.10 -19.60
N PHE A 23 15.57 1.96 -19.43
CA PHE A 23 14.88 2.61 -20.53
C PHE A 23 15.86 3.54 -21.25
N LEU A 24 16.09 3.28 -22.53
CA LEU A 24 16.83 4.15 -23.42
C LEU A 24 15.85 5.19 -24.00
N PHE A 25 16.08 6.47 -23.70
CA PHE A 25 15.43 7.58 -24.39
C PHE A 25 16.00 7.69 -25.81
N CYS A 26 15.16 7.49 -26.83
CA CYS A 26 15.42 7.98 -28.17
C CYS A 26 14.53 9.20 -28.42
N LEU A 27 15.17 10.37 -28.53
CA LEU A 27 14.58 11.58 -29.11
C LEU A 27 14.46 11.36 -30.63
N GLY A 28 13.26 11.60 -31.17
CA GLY A 28 12.98 11.50 -32.59
C GLY A 28 11.67 12.21 -32.94
N SER A 29 11.81 13.44 -33.40
CA SER A 29 10.80 14.32 -33.99
C SER A 29 10.00 13.69 -35.13
N ASN A 30 8.67 13.85 -35.11
CA ASN A 30 7.90 14.46 -36.22
C ASN A 30 6.38 14.43 -35.95
N SER A 31 5.78 15.62 -36.03
CA SER A 31 4.34 15.86 -36.15
C SER A 31 3.84 15.43 -37.55
N PRO A 32 2.52 15.23 -37.73
CA PRO A 32 1.82 16.23 -38.55
C PRO A 32 0.43 16.64 -38.03
N LYS A 33 0.07 17.82 -38.54
CA LYS A 33 -1.14 18.62 -38.36
C LYS A 33 -2.39 17.95 -38.93
N TYR A 34 -3.56 18.20 -38.34
CA TYR A 34 -4.79 18.43 -39.08
C TYR A 34 -5.58 19.59 -38.45
N ALA A 35 -6.08 20.45 -39.33
CA ALA A 35 -6.75 21.70 -39.04
C ALA A 35 -8.26 21.59 -39.33
N SER A 36 -9.01 22.42 -38.59
CA SER A 36 -10.27 23.11 -38.91
C SER A 36 -11.49 22.33 -39.41
N SER A 37 -12.62 22.52 -38.71
CA SER A 37 -13.72 23.33 -39.27
C SER A 37 -14.70 23.78 -38.18
N SER A 38 -14.98 25.08 -38.18
CA SER A 38 -16.01 25.81 -37.44
C SER A 38 -17.43 25.49 -37.94
N LEU A 39 -18.43 25.62 -37.08
CA LEU A 39 -19.74 26.22 -37.38
C LEU A 39 -20.39 26.72 -36.08
N ALA A 40 -20.97 27.91 -36.15
CA ALA A 40 -21.54 28.70 -35.06
C ALA A 40 -23.07 28.80 -35.17
N SER A 41 -23.72 29.09 -34.03
CA SER A 41 -25.05 29.70 -33.77
C SER A 41 -25.79 28.89 -32.68
N GLU A 42 -26.45 29.43 -31.67
CA GLU A 42 -26.98 30.78 -31.42
C GLU A 42 -27.39 30.86 -29.92
N ASP A 43 -27.32 32.07 -29.37
CA ASP A 43 -27.68 32.47 -28.01
C ASP A 43 -29.16 32.25 -27.65
N LYS A 44 -29.45 31.97 -26.36
CA LYS A 44 -30.53 32.65 -25.61
C LYS A 44 -30.21 32.77 -24.11
N HIS A 45 -30.05 34.02 -23.67
CA HIS A 45 -30.06 34.48 -22.28
C HIS A 45 -31.45 34.39 -21.64
N VAL A 46 -31.51 34.07 -20.34
CA VAL A 46 -32.52 34.62 -19.43
C VAL A 46 -31.85 34.96 -18.09
N ALA A 47 -31.81 36.26 -17.78
CA ALA A 47 -31.48 36.80 -16.47
C ALA A 47 -32.78 37.09 -15.72
N LEU A 48 -32.80 36.89 -14.40
CA LEU A 48 -33.87 37.34 -13.52
C LEU A 48 -33.27 38.13 -12.35
N THR A 49 -33.59 39.42 -12.30
CA THR A 49 -33.30 40.34 -11.19
C THR A 49 -34.53 41.23 -11.00
N VAL A 50 -35.14 41.27 -9.81
CA VAL A 50 -35.95 42.39 -9.26
C VAL A 50 -35.96 42.23 -7.72
N LEU A 51 -35.21 43.07 -6.98
CA LEU A 51 -35.60 44.21 -6.11
C LEU A 51 -36.56 43.85 -4.95
N ASP A 52 -36.12 43.85 -3.69
CA ASP A 52 -35.86 44.96 -2.74
C ASP A 52 -37.13 45.54 -2.09
N THR A 53 -37.19 45.49 -0.75
CA THR A 53 -37.87 46.52 0.08
C THR A 53 -37.48 46.37 1.55
N ARG A 54 -37.17 47.52 2.16
CA ARG A 54 -36.66 47.74 3.53
C ARG A 54 -37.79 47.97 4.56
N PHE A 55 -37.35 48.04 5.82
CA PHE A 55 -37.92 48.67 7.03
C PHE A 55 -38.76 47.80 7.99
N ASN A 56 -38.24 47.53 9.20
CA ASN A 56 -38.50 48.41 10.35
C ASN A 56 -37.67 48.08 11.60
N ASN A 57 -37.28 49.13 12.32
CA ASN A 57 -36.67 49.11 13.65
C ASN A 57 -37.70 48.83 14.74
N SER A 58 -37.34 48.04 15.75
CA SER A 58 -37.83 48.24 17.13
C SER A 58 -36.81 47.75 18.15
N LYS A 59 -36.50 48.64 19.10
CA LYS A 59 -35.59 48.45 20.23
C LYS A 59 -36.22 47.50 21.25
N ARG A 60 -35.43 46.57 21.80
CA ARG A 60 -35.62 46.09 23.18
C ARG A 60 -34.26 45.94 23.84
N LEU A 61 -33.98 46.85 24.78
CA LEU A 61 -32.91 46.68 25.77
C LEU A 61 -33.36 45.60 26.76
N GLU A 62 -32.51 44.62 27.04
CA GLU A 62 -32.42 44.04 28.39
C GLU A 62 -31.11 43.26 28.58
N SER A 63 -30.39 43.67 29.62
CA SER A 63 -29.51 42.89 30.50
C SER A 63 -28.20 42.29 29.95
N ALA A 64 -27.11 42.96 30.31
CA ALA A 64 -25.74 42.47 30.22
C ALA A 64 -25.52 41.23 31.11
N ARG A 65 -25.19 40.09 30.50
CA ARG A 65 -24.43 39.01 31.13
C ARG A 65 -23.25 38.69 30.24
N GLY A 66 -22.04 38.87 30.79
CA GLY A 66 -20.78 38.58 30.12
C GLY A 66 -20.75 37.14 29.62
N SER A 67 -20.91 36.97 28.31
CA SER A 67 -20.62 35.71 27.64
C SER A 67 -19.14 35.71 27.28
N SER A 68 -18.36 34.94 28.03
CA SER A 68 -16.99 34.61 27.65
C SER A 68 -17.02 34.00 26.25
N SER A 69 -16.55 34.75 25.25
CA SER A 69 -16.41 34.23 23.89
C SER A 69 -15.50 33.01 23.94
N ASN A 70 -16.09 31.82 23.79
CA ASN A 70 -15.38 30.57 23.67
C ASN A 70 -14.72 30.56 22.27
N ARG A 71 -13.62 31.32 22.13
CA ARG A 71 -12.82 31.31 20.90
C ARG A 71 -12.23 29.90 20.78
N LYS A 72 -12.86 29.05 19.98
CA LYS A 72 -12.21 27.86 19.42
C LYS A 72 -10.93 28.35 18.75
N SER A 73 -9.80 28.21 19.45
CA SER A 73 -8.47 28.43 18.91
C SER A 73 -8.31 27.48 17.72
N HIS A 74 -8.63 27.97 16.53
CA HIS A 74 -8.18 27.36 15.29
C HIS A 74 -6.66 27.52 15.30
N ARG A 75 -5.96 26.51 15.84
CA ARG A 75 -4.51 26.47 15.75
C ARG A 75 -4.17 26.35 14.28
N VAL A 76 -3.61 27.41 13.73
CA VAL A 76 -3.01 27.42 12.40
C VAL A 76 -1.86 26.43 12.41
N CYS A 77 -2.01 25.31 11.70
CA CYS A 77 -0.92 24.38 11.48
C CYS A 77 0.00 24.99 10.43
N THR A 78 1.23 25.34 10.80
CA THR A 78 2.26 25.68 9.82
C THR A 78 2.71 24.42 9.11
N LYS A 79 2.86 24.49 7.79
CA LYS A 79 3.38 23.38 6.99
C LYS A 79 4.85 23.16 7.36
N ASN A 80 5.13 22.16 8.18
CA ASN A 80 6.48 21.81 8.59
C ASN A 80 7.01 20.71 7.68
N VAL A 81 8.07 21.03 6.94
CA VAL A 81 8.79 20.08 6.08
C VAL A 81 10.14 19.78 6.71
N ILE A 82 10.47 18.49 6.83
CA ILE A 82 11.78 17.99 7.28
C ILE A 82 12.42 17.25 6.10
N TYR A 83 13.67 17.56 5.79
CA TYR A 83 14.43 16.90 4.73
C TYR A 83 15.38 15.85 5.30
N VAL A 84 15.43 14.68 4.66
CA VAL A 84 16.32 13.58 4.99
C VAL A 84 17.19 13.26 3.78
N GLU A 85 18.48 13.58 3.85
CA GLU A 85 19.43 13.44 2.75
C GLU A 85 20.68 12.71 3.23
N LYS A 86 21.08 11.63 2.53
CA LYS A 86 22.21 10.79 2.96
C LYS A 86 23.56 11.53 2.90
N ASP A 87 23.67 12.54 2.06
CA ASP A 87 24.87 13.37 1.88
C ASP A 87 25.02 14.47 2.95
N GLY A 88 24.02 14.63 3.82
CA GLY A 88 24.02 15.63 4.89
C GLY A 88 23.49 17.01 4.48
N SER A 89 23.00 17.18 3.25
CA SER A 89 22.40 18.44 2.79
C SER A 89 21.02 18.75 3.41
N GLY A 90 20.36 17.74 3.98
CA GLY A 90 19.07 17.84 4.66
C GLY A 90 19.17 18.08 6.17
N ASN A 91 18.03 18.08 6.87
CA ASN A 91 17.99 18.23 8.32
C ASN A 91 18.50 16.98 9.07
N PHE A 92 18.35 15.80 8.46
CA PHE A 92 18.81 14.52 9.00
C PHE A 92 19.41 13.65 7.89
N THR A 93 20.26 12.70 8.26
CA THR A 93 20.82 11.70 7.34
C THR A 93 20.10 10.35 7.41
N THR A 94 19.22 10.16 8.40
CA THR A 94 18.43 8.92 8.59
C THR A 94 16.96 9.24 8.83
N VAL A 95 16.08 8.34 8.37
CA VAL A 95 14.63 8.48 8.48
C VAL A 95 14.19 8.36 9.94
N GLN A 96 14.80 7.43 10.70
CA GLN A 96 14.46 7.24 12.10
C GLN A 96 14.85 8.45 12.97
N ALA A 97 15.94 9.15 12.67
CA ALA A 97 16.31 10.39 13.38
C ALA A 97 15.28 11.51 13.13
N ALA A 98 14.85 11.69 11.88
CA ALA A 98 13.79 12.65 11.54
C ALA A 98 12.47 12.33 12.24
N ILE A 99 12.08 11.05 12.31
CA ILE A 99 10.91 10.63 13.08
C ILE A 99 11.09 10.89 14.58
N ASN A 100 12.32 10.79 15.09
CA ASN A 100 12.61 10.99 16.51
C ASN A 100 12.55 12.44 16.97
N SER A 101 12.79 13.40 16.07
CA SER A 101 12.66 14.83 16.37
C SER A 101 11.20 15.30 16.52
N LEU A 102 10.23 14.51 16.03
CA LEU A 102 8.82 14.87 16.10
C LEU A 102 8.28 14.87 17.54
N PRO A 103 7.47 15.90 17.91
CA PRO A 103 6.87 15.98 19.23
C PRO A 103 5.91 14.82 19.48
N ARG A 104 5.80 14.43 20.76
CA ARG A 104 4.75 13.51 21.19
C ARG A 104 3.39 14.19 21.04
N ARG A 105 2.37 13.44 20.62
CA ARG A 105 1.00 13.90 20.33
C ARG A 105 0.97 15.02 19.28
N ASN A 106 1.70 14.81 18.20
CA ASN A 106 1.70 15.70 17.04
C ASN A 106 0.26 15.97 16.56
N LYS A 107 -0.15 17.24 16.50
CA LYS A 107 -1.52 17.62 16.12
C LYS A 107 -1.64 18.13 14.67
N CYS A 108 -0.51 18.48 14.07
CA CYS A 108 -0.42 19.02 12.71
C CYS A 108 0.35 18.05 11.83
N ARG A 109 -0.01 17.96 10.54
CA ARG A 109 0.72 17.10 9.62
C ARG A 109 2.17 17.59 9.46
N VAL A 110 3.13 16.68 9.59
CA VAL A 110 4.55 16.94 9.33
C VAL A 110 4.97 16.11 8.13
N ASP A 111 5.53 16.78 7.13
CA ASP A 111 6.01 16.16 5.91
C ASP A 111 7.51 15.90 6.02
N ILE A 112 7.91 14.63 5.98
CA ILE A 112 9.31 14.22 5.91
C ILE A 112 9.61 13.87 4.46
N GLN A 113 10.35 14.74 3.77
CA GLN A 113 10.86 14.50 2.43
C GLN A 113 12.17 13.73 2.53
N ILE A 114 12.27 12.62 1.81
CA ILE A 114 13.40 11.72 1.84
C ILE A 114 14.01 11.69 0.46
N GLY A 115 15.30 12.00 0.38
CA GLY A 115 16.07 12.03 -0.85
C GLY A 115 16.20 10.67 -1.56
N VAL A 116 16.86 10.69 -2.71
CA VAL A 116 17.15 9.49 -3.48
C VAL A 116 18.16 8.62 -2.72
N GLY A 117 17.96 7.31 -2.73
CA GLY A 117 18.92 6.36 -2.22
C GLY A 117 18.33 5.25 -1.35
N VAL A 118 19.23 4.37 -0.90
CA VAL A 118 18.92 3.21 -0.06
C VAL A 118 19.21 3.52 1.40
N PHE A 119 18.17 3.63 2.21
CA PHE A 119 18.22 3.83 3.66
C PHE A 119 18.13 2.47 4.35
N ARG A 120 19.29 1.91 4.71
CA ARG A 120 19.38 0.62 5.43
C ARG A 120 19.24 0.84 6.93
N GLU A 121 18.00 0.88 7.40
CA GLU A 121 17.67 1.12 8.81
C GLU A 121 16.30 0.51 9.16
N LYS A 122 16.09 0.19 10.44
CA LYS A 122 14.75 -0.09 10.95
C LYS A 122 14.06 1.20 11.30
N VAL A 123 12.84 1.38 10.80
CA VAL A 123 12.02 2.56 11.05
C VAL A 123 10.78 2.19 11.86
N MET A 124 10.55 2.87 12.97
CA MET A 124 9.35 2.74 13.79
C MET A 124 8.71 4.10 14.07
N ILE A 125 7.47 4.27 13.59
CA ILE A 125 6.61 5.39 13.97
C ILE A 125 5.69 4.92 15.08
N LYS A 126 5.92 5.43 16.30
CA LYS A 126 5.13 5.10 17.48
C LYS A 126 3.73 5.73 17.39
N ARG A 127 2.74 5.09 18.03
CA ARG A 127 1.35 5.58 18.14
C ARG A 127 1.23 7.00 18.68
N SER A 128 2.21 7.43 19.46
CA SER A 128 2.28 8.79 20.03
C SER A 128 2.68 9.87 19.03
N ARG A 129 2.88 9.57 17.74
CA ARG A 129 3.31 10.54 16.71
C ARG A 129 2.40 10.50 15.47
N PRO A 130 1.10 10.90 15.57
CA PRO A 130 0.18 10.85 14.43
C PRO A 130 0.47 11.96 13.41
N HIS A 131 -0.22 11.91 12.27
CA HIS A 131 -0.12 12.90 11.19
C HIS A 131 1.30 13.05 10.62
N VAL A 132 1.95 11.93 10.31
CA VAL A 132 3.26 11.92 9.65
C VAL A 132 3.07 11.56 8.18
N THR A 133 3.69 12.32 7.29
CA THR A 133 3.85 11.98 5.88
C THR A 133 5.32 11.62 5.63
N LEU A 134 5.59 10.47 5.04
CA LEU A 134 6.88 10.19 4.41
C LEU A 134 6.71 10.35 2.90
N LYS A 135 7.55 11.18 2.27
CA LYS A 135 7.51 11.42 0.82
C LYS A 135 8.90 11.17 0.23
N GLY A 136 9.01 10.18 -0.64
CA GLY A 136 10.25 9.93 -1.39
C GLY A 136 10.40 10.90 -2.56
N SER A 137 11.62 10.98 -3.09
CA SER A 137 11.96 11.86 -4.21
C SER A 137 11.31 11.40 -5.51
N SER A 138 10.72 12.33 -6.28
CA SER A 138 10.18 12.04 -7.62
C SER A 138 11.26 11.92 -8.71
N GLN A 139 12.51 12.28 -8.41
CA GLN A 139 13.63 12.29 -9.36
C GLN A 139 14.46 11.00 -9.33
N GLY A 140 14.04 10.01 -8.54
CA GLY A 140 14.78 8.74 -8.40
C GLY A 140 14.09 7.80 -7.44
N SER A 141 14.80 6.75 -7.01
CA SER A 141 14.25 5.76 -6.08
C SER A 141 14.66 6.07 -4.63
N THR A 142 13.67 6.25 -3.76
CA THR A 142 13.85 6.27 -2.29
C THR A 142 13.45 4.91 -1.72
N ILE A 143 14.38 4.20 -1.09
CA ILE A 143 14.18 2.83 -0.60
C ILE A 143 14.53 2.76 0.89
N ILE A 144 13.60 2.29 1.72
CA ILE A 144 13.88 1.94 3.13
C ILE A 144 13.93 0.42 3.26
N VAL A 145 15.07 -0.10 3.73
CA VAL A 145 15.37 -1.53 3.69
C VAL A 145 15.98 -2.07 4.98
N TYR A 146 15.60 -3.29 5.34
CA TYR A 146 16.27 -4.11 6.35
C TYR A 146 16.24 -5.59 5.93
N ASN A 147 16.58 -6.52 6.81
CA ASN A 147 16.66 -7.96 6.49
C ASN A 147 16.33 -8.89 7.67
N ASP A 148 15.53 -8.42 8.63
CA ASP A 148 15.14 -9.28 9.75
C ASP A 148 14.13 -10.34 9.30
N THR A 149 14.27 -11.54 9.85
CA THR A 149 13.23 -12.57 9.79
C THR A 149 12.56 -12.72 11.15
N ALA A 150 11.48 -13.49 11.22
CA ALA A 150 10.86 -13.88 12.48
C ALA A 150 11.81 -14.66 13.41
N SER A 151 12.90 -15.24 12.88
CA SER A 151 13.93 -15.94 13.63
C SER A 151 15.10 -15.07 14.07
N SER A 152 15.24 -13.85 13.53
CA SER A 152 16.18 -12.85 14.03
C SER A 152 16.00 -12.65 15.54
N ARG A 153 17.08 -12.28 16.22
CA ARG A 153 17.09 -12.04 17.66
C ARG A 153 17.25 -10.56 17.98
N ASP A 154 16.54 -10.09 19.00
CA ASP A 154 16.78 -8.78 19.58
C ASP A 154 18.09 -8.75 20.39
N LYS A 155 18.45 -7.57 20.91
CA LYS A 155 19.64 -7.37 21.75
C LYS A 155 19.67 -8.19 23.05
N HIS A 156 18.54 -8.80 23.44
CA HIS A 156 18.42 -9.66 24.60
C HIS A 156 18.35 -11.15 24.20
N GLY A 157 18.63 -11.47 22.94
CA GLY A 157 18.60 -12.84 22.42
C GLY A 157 17.20 -13.38 22.16
N ARG A 158 16.13 -12.59 22.30
CA ARG A 158 14.75 -13.06 22.09
C ARG A 158 14.38 -13.02 20.62
N LEU A 159 13.68 -14.05 20.14
CA LEU A 159 13.19 -14.09 18.76
C LEU A 159 12.25 -12.91 18.49
N LEU A 160 12.42 -12.26 17.35
CA LEU A 160 11.59 -11.13 16.93
C LEU A 160 10.14 -11.57 16.62
N GLY A 161 9.98 -12.76 16.03
CA GLY A 161 8.71 -13.15 15.44
C GLY A 161 8.30 -12.26 14.25
N THR A 162 7.22 -12.62 13.57
CA THR A 162 6.76 -11.91 12.36
C THR A 162 6.55 -10.41 12.62
N ILE A 163 5.94 -10.05 13.75
CA ILE A 163 5.61 -8.65 14.08
C ILE A 163 6.85 -7.75 14.11
N HIS A 164 7.95 -8.21 14.70
CA HIS A 164 9.17 -7.40 14.87
C HIS A 164 10.18 -7.60 13.74
N SER A 165 9.93 -8.51 12.79
CA SER A 165 10.73 -8.63 11.56
C SER A 165 10.62 -7.41 10.64
N ALA A 166 9.51 -6.66 10.70
CA ALA A 166 9.21 -5.54 9.81
C ALA A 166 10.36 -4.52 9.67
N SER A 167 10.83 -4.25 8.44
CA SER A 167 11.78 -3.16 8.18
C SER A 167 11.23 -1.81 8.60
N VAL A 168 9.95 -1.57 8.28
CA VAL A 168 9.20 -0.37 8.69
C VAL A 168 7.96 -0.73 9.49
N SER A 169 7.80 -0.17 10.69
CA SER A 169 6.65 -0.37 11.58
C SER A 169 5.91 0.95 11.83
N ILE A 170 4.70 1.07 11.29
CA ILE A 170 3.85 2.26 11.45
C ILE A 170 2.72 1.92 12.42
N ASN A 171 2.83 2.42 13.65
CA ASN A 171 1.80 2.26 14.69
C ASN A 171 0.91 3.49 14.84
N SER A 172 1.03 4.45 13.92
CA SER A 172 0.55 5.80 14.08
C SER A 172 -0.62 6.13 13.16
N ASN A 173 -1.62 6.81 13.71
CA ASN A 173 -2.82 7.15 12.95
C ASN A 173 -2.56 8.30 11.99
N TYR A 174 -3.37 8.38 10.93
CA TYR A 174 -3.31 9.44 9.91
C TYR A 174 -1.98 9.49 9.15
N PHE A 175 -1.30 8.35 9.03
CA PHE A 175 -0.04 8.23 8.32
C PHE A 175 -0.22 8.36 6.80
N ILE A 176 0.76 8.96 6.11
CA ILE A 176 0.84 8.98 4.65
C ILE A 176 2.22 8.51 4.22
N ALA A 177 2.29 7.64 3.21
CA ALA A 177 3.49 7.45 2.41
C ALA A 177 3.23 7.78 0.94
N LYS A 178 4.18 8.45 0.29
CA LYS A 178 4.15 8.73 -1.15
C LYS A 178 5.48 8.38 -1.80
N ASN A 179 5.45 7.64 -2.90
CA ASN A 179 6.62 7.39 -3.75
C ASN A 179 7.85 6.84 -3.00
N ILE A 180 7.65 5.83 -2.15
CA ILE A 180 8.70 5.16 -1.38
C ILE A 180 8.61 3.65 -1.62
N ALA A 181 9.77 3.00 -1.74
CA ALA A 181 9.88 1.55 -1.67
C ALA A 181 10.22 1.10 -0.24
N PHE A 182 9.44 0.17 0.28
CA PHE A 182 9.68 -0.52 1.55
C PHE A 182 10.13 -1.95 1.25
N MET A 183 11.27 -2.36 1.79
CA MET A 183 11.88 -3.63 1.43
C MET A 183 12.35 -4.43 2.65
N ASN A 184 12.19 -5.75 2.58
CA ASN A 184 12.92 -6.71 3.40
C ASN A 184 13.76 -7.61 2.48
N THR A 185 15.07 -7.64 2.72
CA THR A 185 16.08 -8.36 1.91
C THR A 185 16.49 -9.69 2.53
N ALA A 186 15.73 -10.21 3.49
CA ALA A 186 15.94 -11.57 3.96
C ALA A 186 15.81 -12.55 2.77
N PRO A 187 16.64 -13.61 2.72
CA PRO A 187 16.66 -14.53 1.60
C PRO A 187 15.33 -15.28 1.45
N ALA A 188 15.08 -15.78 0.24
CA ALA A 188 14.02 -16.75 -0.03
C ALA A 188 14.14 -17.97 0.90
N GLN A 189 12.99 -18.47 1.36
CA GLN A 189 12.94 -19.49 2.39
C GLN A 189 12.66 -20.85 1.80
N LYS A 190 13.52 -21.83 2.10
CA LYS A 190 13.32 -23.22 1.64
C LYS A 190 11.97 -23.75 2.16
N PRO A 191 11.27 -24.60 1.40
CA PRO A 191 10.06 -25.26 1.89
C PRO A 191 10.29 -25.94 3.25
N GLY A 192 9.36 -25.79 4.17
CA GLY A 192 9.47 -26.32 5.54
C GLY A 192 10.29 -25.47 6.52
N ALA A 193 10.87 -24.35 6.07
CA ALA A 193 11.56 -23.44 6.97
C ALA A 193 10.60 -22.87 8.04
N VAL A 194 11.03 -22.93 9.30
CA VAL A 194 10.22 -22.50 10.44
C VAL A 194 10.64 -21.10 10.87
N ARG A 195 9.64 -20.22 11.08
CA ARG A 195 9.83 -18.85 11.61
C ARG A 195 10.73 -17.97 10.74
N GLN A 196 10.58 -18.02 9.44
CA GLN A 196 11.39 -17.23 8.51
C GLN A 196 10.65 -16.09 7.80
N GLN A 197 9.44 -15.75 8.25
CA GLN A 197 8.66 -14.64 7.73
C GLN A 197 9.45 -13.33 7.82
N ALA A 198 9.38 -12.49 6.79
CA ALA A 198 10.24 -11.33 6.65
C ALA A 198 9.46 -10.11 6.13
N VAL A 199 8.92 -9.34 7.06
CA VAL A 199 8.01 -8.23 6.73
C VAL A 199 8.78 -7.02 6.19
N ALA A 200 8.36 -6.46 5.06
CA ALA A 200 8.87 -5.18 4.55
C ALA A 200 8.24 -4.00 5.30
N LEU A 201 6.91 -4.00 5.41
CA LEU A 201 6.17 -2.98 6.13
C LEU A 201 5.04 -3.58 6.95
N ARG A 202 4.93 -3.13 8.20
CA ARG A 202 3.77 -3.37 9.06
C ARG A 202 3.03 -2.07 9.35
N ILE A 203 1.73 -2.06 9.10
CA ILE A 203 0.83 -0.93 9.42
C ILE A 203 -0.23 -1.36 10.43
N SER A 204 -0.32 -0.64 11.55
CA SER A 204 -1.35 -0.88 12.59
C SER A 204 -1.99 0.40 13.12
N GLY A 205 -1.68 1.54 12.51
CA GLY A 205 -2.26 2.84 12.82
C GLY A 205 -3.44 3.11 11.90
N ASP A 206 -4.53 3.61 12.45
CA ASP A 206 -5.78 3.79 11.71
C ASP A 206 -5.73 4.99 10.76
N LYS A 207 -6.45 4.91 9.64
CA LYS A 207 -6.55 5.94 8.60
C LYS A 207 -5.19 6.23 7.95
N ALA A 208 -4.51 5.20 7.46
CA ALA A 208 -3.24 5.36 6.76
C ALA A 208 -3.41 5.27 5.24
N ALA A 209 -2.68 6.08 4.48
CA ALA A 209 -2.73 6.06 3.02
C ALA A 209 -1.34 5.90 2.41
N PHE A 210 -1.26 5.11 1.33
CA PHE A 210 -0.05 4.85 0.57
C PHE A 210 -0.33 5.17 -0.89
N PHE A 211 0.49 6.03 -1.50
CA PHE A 211 0.35 6.45 -2.88
C PHE A 211 1.64 6.14 -3.63
N ASP A 212 1.54 5.40 -4.74
CA ASP A 212 2.67 5.11 -5.62
C ASP A 212 3.84 4.46 -4.86
N CYS A 213 3.52 3.68 -3.82
CA CYS A 213 4.49 3.01 -2.97
C CYS A 213 4.77 1.60 -3.48
N LYS A 214 5.97 1.09 -3.17
CA LYS A 214 6.41 -0.24 -3.59
C LYS A 214 6.77 -1.08 -2.38
N PHE A 215 6.43 -2.36 -2.38
CA PHE A 215 6.61 -3.28 -1.26
C PHE A 215 7.30 -4.55 -1.74
N TYR A 216 8.48 -4.84 -1.19
CA TYR A 216 9.35 -5.92 -1.66
C TYR A 216 9.77 -6.83 -0.50
N ALA A 217 9.35 -8.09 -0.53
CA ALA A 217 9.93 -9.18 0.25
C ALA A 217 9.53 -10.52 -0.38
N HIS A 218 9.79 -11.63 0.32
CA HIS A 218 9.30 -12.97 -0.04
C HIS A 218 8.00 -13.27 0.71
N GLN A 219 8.08 -14.04 1.80
CA GLN A 219 6.93 -14.38 2.64
C GLN A 219 6.59 -13.22 3.60
N ASP A 220 5.29 -12.93 3.75
CA ASP A 220 4.74 -11.91 4.65
C ASP A 220 5.18 -10.46 4.32
N THR A 221 5.27 -10.07 3.04
CA THR A 221 5.75 -8.74 2.60
C THR A 221 5.07 -7.55 3.30
N LEU A 222 3.74 -7.45 3.20
CA LEU A 222 2.92 -6.37 3.74
C LEU A 222 2.05 -6.91 4.86
N TYR A 223 2.41 -6.56 6.09
CA TYR A 223 1.60 -6.85 7.26
C TYR A 223 0.61 -5.70 7.50
N ASP A 224 -0.51 -5.79 6.81
CA ASP A 224 -1.71 -4.96 6.98
C ASP A 224 -2.47 -5.36 8.28
N HIS A 225 -1.82 -5.06 9.40
CA HIS A 225 -2.14 -5.65 10.70
C HIS A 225 -3.54 -5.27 11.20
N ARG A 226 -3.85 -3.97 11.31
CA ARG A 226 -5.17 -3.48 11.78
C ARG A 226 -5.37 -1.99 11.48
N GLY A 227 -6.62 -1.57 11.38
CA GLY A 227 -7.00 -0.19 11.08
C GLY A 227 -7.60 -0.07 9.68
N ARG A 228 -7.98 1.15 9.30
CA ARG A 228 -8.46 1.47 7.96
C ARG A 228 -7.33 2.00 7.09
N HIS A 229 -7.09 1.37 5.95
CA HIS A 229 -5.98 1.75 5.08
C HIS A 229 -6.41 1.88 3.63
N TYR A 230 -5.73 2.79 2.92
CA TYR A 230 -5.92 3.02 1.50
C TYR A 230 -4.58 2.87 0.79
N PHE A 231 -4.53 2.01 -0.23
CA PHE A 231 -3.35 1.79 -1.06
C PHE A 231 -3.73 2.13 -2.49
N LYS A 232 -3.18 3.22 -3.03
CA LYS A 232 -3.43 3.67 -4.40
C LYS A 232 -2.18 3.50 -5.24
N ASN A 233 -2.32 2.87 -6.40
CA ASN A 233 -1.23 2.67 -7.38
C ASN A 233 0.01 2.02 -6.76
N CYS A 234 -0.18 1.09 -5.82
CA CYS A 234 0.92 0.45 -5.12
C CYS A 234 1.39 -0.80 -5.86
N TYR A 235 2.69 -1.03 -5.88
CA TYR A 235 3.31 -2.25 -6.41
C TYR A 235 3.70 -3.15 -5.24
N ILE A 236 3.16 -4.37 -5.18
CA ILE A 236 3.38 -5.29 -4.05
C ILE A 236 3.83 -6.63 -4.61
N THR A 237 5.03 -7.08 -4.20
CA THR A 237 5.55 -8.39 -4.59
C THR A 237 5.76 -9.30 -3.40
N GLY A 238 5.60 -10.60 -3.61
CA GLY A 238 5.99 -11.60 -2.63
C GLY A 238 5.64 -13.02 -3.06
N THR A 239 5.72 -13.94 -2.10
CA THR A 239 5.56 -15.38 -2.36
C THR A 239 4.34 -15.92 -1.63
N VAL A 240 4.48 -16.15 -0.32
CA VAL A 240 3.44 -16.72 0.53
C VAL A 240 2.87 -15.63 1.42
N ASP A 241 1.53 -15.52 1.40
CA ASP A 241 0.73 -14.65 2.26
C ASP A 241 1.24 -13.20 2.27
N PHE A 242 1.64 -12.71 1.10
CA PHE A 242 2.44 -11.47 1.02
C PHE A 242 1.64 -10.19 1.30
N ILE A 243 0.31 -10.27 1.37
CA ILE A 243 -0.57 -9.27 1.98
C ILE A 243 -1.41 -9.94 3.06
N PHE A 244 -1.12 -9.68 4.33
CA PHE A 244 -1.76 -10.40 5.42
C PHE A 244 -2.09 -9.51 6.61
N GLY A 245 -3.02 -9.97 7.43
CA GLY A 245 -3.46 -9.27 8.64
C GLY A 245 -4.96 -9.11 8.74
N TYR A 246 -5.39 -8.17 9.58
CA TYR A 246 -6.78 -7.99 9.98
C TYR A 246 -7.27 -6.54 9.66
N GLY A 247 -6.58 -5.81 8.79
CA GLY A 247 -7.00 -4.49 8.33
C GLY A 247 -8.37 -4.46 7.64
N ARG A 248 -8.98 -3.27 7.60
CA ARG A 248 -10.09 -2.91 6.72
C ARG A 248 -9.50 -2.04 5.62
N SER A 249 -9.18 -2.63 4.48
CA SER A 249 -8.29 -1.96 3.52
C SER A 249 -8.81 -2.00 2.10
N PHE A 250 -8.62 -0.87 1.42
CA PHE A 250 -9.01 -0.68 0.03
C PHE A 250 -7.75 -0.46 -0.81
N TYR A 251 -7.51 -1.36 -1.75
CA TYR A 251 -6.40 -1.37 -2.69
C TYR A 251 -6.94 -0.99 -4.05
N GLU A 252 -6.53 0.15 -4.59
CA GLU A 252 -7.02 0.69 -5.86
C GLU A 252 -5.86 0.84 -6.84
N GLY A 253 -5.98 0.22 -8.02
CA GLY A 253 -4.91 0.30 -9.03
C GLY A 253 -3.63 -0.41 -8.59
N ALA A 254 -3.71 -1.44 -7.75
CA ALA A 254 -2.52 -2.14 -7.27
C ALA A 254 -1.99 -3.13 -8.33
N GLU A 255 -0.66 -3.21 -8.46
CA GLU A 255 0.01 -4.29 -9.19
C GLU A 255 0.53 -5.31 -8.16
N LEU A 256 -0.03 -6.52 -8.21
CA LEU A 256 0.25 -7.61 -7.29
C LEU A 256 1.10 -8.66 -8.02
N VAL A 257 2.38 -8.77 -7.66
CA VAL A 257 3.34 -9.61 -8.39
C VAL A 257 3.74 -10.82 -7.54
N ALA A 258 3.25 -11.99 -7.93
CA ALA A 258 3.55 -13.25 -7.27
C ALA A 258 4.84 -13.86 -7.83
N LEU A 259 5.84 -14.05 -6.98
CA LEU A 259 7.13 -14.64 -7.35
C LEU A 259 7.42 -15.86 -6.47
N PRO A 260 6.53 -16.87 -6.41
CA PRO A 260 6.68 -17.99 -5.50
C PRO A 260 8.01 -18.72 -5.71
N ASP A 261 8.68 -19.03 -4.60
CA ASP A 261 9.94 -19.74 -4.62
C ASP A 261 9.69 -21.27 -4.63
N PHE A 262 10.61 -22.03 -5.23
CA PHE A 262 10.68 -23.50 -5.12
C PHE A 262 9.47 -24.28 -5.65
N GLY A 263 8.74 -23.73 -6.63
CA GLY A 263 7.72 -24.44 -7.41
C GLY A 263 6.39 -24.72 -6.72
N ASN A 264 6.26 -24.40 -5.43
CA ASN A 264 4.97 -24.47 -4.73
C ASN A 264 4.15 -23.22 -4.99
N PRO A 265 2.81 -23.30 -5.07
CA PRO A 265 1.98 -22.12 -5.22
C PRO A 265 2.18 -21.14 -4.06
N GLY A 266 2.29 -19.85 -4.40
CA GLY A 266 2.23 -18.75 -3.46
C GLY A 266 0.80 -18.44 -3.01
N SER A 267 0.64 -17.37 -2.23
CA SER A 267 -0.67 -16.85 -1.83
C SER A 267 -0.59 -15.33 -1.73
N ILE A 268 -1.47 -14.62 -2.44
CA ILE A 268 -1.50 -13.16 -2.41
C ILE A 268 -1.95 -12.68 -1.03
N THR A 269 -3.05 -13.24 -0.53
CA THR A 269 -3.68 -12.76 0.70
C THR A 269 -3.78 -13.81 1.80
N ALA A 270 -3.62 -13.37 3.04
CA ALA A 270 -3.97 -14.14 4.23
C ALA A 270 -4.68 -13.25 5.25
N GLN A 271 -5.98 -13.04 5.03
CA GLN A 271 -6.79 -12.14 5.84
C GLN A 271 -7.29 -12.86 7.11
N LYS A 272 -7.24 -12.19 8.26
CA LYS A 272 -7.40 -12.78 9.60
C LYS A 272 -8.71 -12.47 10.32
N ARG A 273 -9.78 -12.13 9.60
CA ARG A 273 -11.08 -11.86 10.23
C ARG A 273 -11.59 -13.12 10.93
N ASN A 274 -12.03 -12.98 12.18
CA ASN A 274 -12.46 -14.10 13.03
C ASN A 274 -13.87 -13.92 13.60
N GLU A 275 -14.56 -12.85 13.22
CA GLU A 275 -15.98 -12.67 13.54
C GLU A 275 -16.67 -11.98 12.36
N THR A 276 -17.87 -12.43 12.00
CA THR A 276 -18.65 -11.88 10.88
C THR A 276 -19.18 -10.47 11.14
N THR A 277 -19.33 -10.08 12.42
CA THR A 277 -19.74 -8.74 12.89
C THR A 277 -18.69 -7.68 12.59
N LEU A 278 -17.44 -8.09 12.34
CA LEU A 278 -16.34 -7.19 12.08
C LEU A 278 -16.33 -6.75 10.62
N ASP A 279 -16.17 -5.44 10.43
CA ASP A 279 -16.17 -4.79 9.12
C ASP A 279 -14.80 -4.83 8.42
N THR A 280 -13.84 -5.60 8.93
CA THR A 280 -12.51 -5.78 8.34
C THR A 280 -12.51 -6.67 7.10
N GLY A 281 -11.44 -6.61 6.31
CA GLY A 281 -11.37 -7.26 5.01
C GLY A 281 -10.47 -6.50 4.06
N PHE A 282 -10.09 -7.16 2.97
CA PHE A 282 -9.34 -6.53 1.88
C PHE A 282 -10.22 -6.46 0.64
N SER A 283 -10.33 -5.27 0.05
CA SER A 283 -10.95 -5.08 -1.27
C SER A 283 -9.90 -4.56 -2.25
N PHE A 284 -9.72 -5.29 -3.34
CA PHE A 284 -8.83 -4.93 -4.45
C PHE A 284 -9.68 -4.54 -5.65
N VAL A 285 -9.50 -3.32 -6.14
CA VAL A 285 -10.32 -2.75 -7.21
C VAL A 285 -9.42 -2.20 -8.31
N ASN A 286 -9.79 -2.45 -9.57
CA ASN A 286 -9.05 -1.99 -10.75
C ASN A 286 -7.57 -2.36 -10.69
N SER A 287 -7.28 -3.53 -10.14
CA SER A 287 -5.92 -4.00 -9.84
C SER A 287 -5.49 -5.04 -10.86
N ARG A 288 -4.24 -5.51 -10.75
CA ARG A 288 -3.69 -6.51 -11.65
C ARG A 288 -2.83 -7.52 -10.88
N ILE A 289 -2.99 -8.78 -11.24
CA ILE A 289 -2.23 -9.91 -10.69
C ILE A 289 -1.35 -10.47 -11.82
N THR A 290 -0.05 -10.47 -11.59
CA THR A 290 0.98 -11.05 -12.48
C THR A 290 2.03 -11.78 -11.69
N GLY A 291 3.01 -12.40 -12.36
CA GLY A 291 4.07 -13.09 -11.67
C GLY A 291 4.81 -14.10 -12.53
N ALA A 292 5.59 -14.92 -11.85
CA ALA A 292 6.30 -16.06 -12.44
C ALA A 292 6.15 -17.26 -11.49
N GLY A 293 5.14 -18.09 -11.73
CA GLY A 293 4.80 -19.26 -10.92
C GLY A 293 3.31 -19.32 -10.59
N MET A 294 2.87 -20.26 -9.76
CA MET A 294 1.44 -20.42 -9.42
C MET A 294 1.06 -19.68 -8.14
N VAL A 295 -0.16 -19.19 -8.03
CA VAL A 295 -0.61 -18.42 -6.85
C VAL A 295 -2.09 -18.66 -6.51
N TYR A 296 -2.38 -18.73 -5.22
CA TYR A 296 -3.74 -18.54 -4.69
C TYR A 296 -4.06 -17.04 -4.55
N LEU A 297 -5.29 -16.64 -4.87
CA LEU A 297 -5.83 -15.31 -4.56
C LEU A 297 -5.79 -15.04 -3.05
N GLY A 298 -6.01 -16.08 -2.25
CA GLY A 298 -5.87 -15.98 -0.81
C GLY A 298 -6.12 -17.27 -0.06
N ARG A 299 -5.70 -17.29 1.21
CA ARG A 299 -5.98 -18.39 2.13
C ARG A 299 -6.50 -17.88 3.48
N ALA A 300 -7.47 -18.59 4.04
CA ALA A 300 -8.23 -18.14 5.22
C ALA A 300 -7.45 -18.26 6.52
N TRP A 301 -6.55 -17.30 6.81
CA TRP A 301 -5.84 -17.28 8.10
C TRP A 301 -6.79 -17.13 9.29
N GLY A 302 -7.83 -16.31 9.15
CA GLY A 302 -8.92 -16.17 10.13
C GLY A 302 -10.15 -16.98 9.75
N ASN A 303 -10.99 -17.30 10.74
CA ASN A 303 -12.16 -18.15 10.55
C ASN A 303 -13.21 -17.54 9.60
N ASP A 304 -13.36 -16.22 9.64
CA ASP A 304 -14.33 -15.45 8.85
C ASP A 304 -13.63 -14.57 7.81
N SER A 305 -12.46 -15.02 7.32
CA SER A 305 -11.59 -14.27 6.40
C SER A 305 -12.38 -13.61 5.27
N ARG A 306 -12.08 -12.34 4.94
CA ARG A 306 -12.79 -11.60 3.90
C ARG A 306 -11.85 -10.91 2.91
N VAL A 307 -11.96 -11.30 1.65
CA VAL A 307 -11.17 -10.77 0.53
C VAL A 307 -12.06 -10.66 -0.71
N VAL A 308 -12.01 -9.52 -1.39
CA VAL A 308 -12.75 -9.26 -2.63
C VAL A 308 -11.77 -8.77 -3.68
N PHE A 309 -11.79 -9.39 -4.87
CA PHE A 309 -11.18 -8.85 -6.08
C PHE A 309 -12.27 -8.38 -7.02
N ALA A 310 -12.22 -7.11 -7.42
CA ALA A 310 -13.18 -6.51 -8.33
C ALA A 310 -12.47 -5.79 -9.48
N ASN A 311 -12.97 -5.93 -10.70
CA ASN A 311 -12.39 -5.32 -11.90
C ASN A 311 -10.87 -5.58 -12.01
N THR A 312 -10.43 -6.78 -11.61
CA THR A 312 -9.02 -7.12 -11.49
C THR A 312 -8.61 -8.01 -12.66
N TYR A 313 -7.53 -7.65 -13.34
CA TYR A 313 -6.91 -8.53 -14.33
C TYR A 313 -6.10 -9.62 -13.62
N MET A 314 -6.28 -10.87 -14.02
CA MET A 314 -5.59 -12.04 -13.47
C MET A 314 -4.86 -12.78 -14.59
N ASP A 315 -3.54 -12.81 -14.53
CA ASP A 315 -2.72 -13.62 -15.43
C ASP A 315 -2.90 -15.13 -15.18
N ASP A 316 -2.39 -15.99 -16.05
CA ASP A 316 -2.61 -17.45 -16.05
C ASP A 316 -1.94 -18.20 -14.87
N ILE A 317 -1.32 -17.44 -13.97
CA ILE A 317 -0.67 -17.89 -12.74
C ILE A 317 -1.64 -18.22 -11.61
N VAL A 318 -2.91 -17.78 -11.69
CA VAL A 318 -3.89 -18.05 -10.64
C VAL A 318 -4.35 -19.50 -10.73
N VAL A 319 -4.16 -20.27 -9.66
CA VAL A 319 -4.57 -21.67 -9.63
C VAL A 319 -6.09 -21.81 -9.81
N PRO A 320 -6.60 -22.87 -10.48
CA PRO A 320 -8.02 -23.01 -10.79
C PRO A 320 -8.94 -22.91 -9.58
N GLU A 321 -8.55 -23.49 -8.44
CA GLU A 321 -9.26 -23.43 -7.16
C GLU A 321 -9.42 -21.99 -6.66
N GLY A 322 -8.46 -21.12 -6.99
CA GLY A 322 -8.37 -19.71 -6.63
C GLY A 322 -8.06 -19.45 -5.16
N TRP A 323 -8.59 -20.25 -4.24
CA TRP A 323 -8.59 -19.97 -2.82
C TRP A 323 -8.28 -21.20 -1.95
N GLY A 324 -7.72 -20.97 -0.76
CA GLY A 324 -7.50 -22.02 0.24
C GLY A 324 -8.19 -21.72 1.58
N ASP A 325 -8.60 -22.77 2.28
CA ASP A 325 -9.25 -22.70 3.60
C ASP A 325 -8.26 -22.84 4.77
N TRP A 326 -6.96 -22.79 4.47
CA TRP A 326 -5.87 -23.02 5.44
C TRP A 326 -5.81 -24.45 5.99
N GLY A 327 -6.40 -25.44 5.29
CA GLY A 327 -6.52 -26.81 5.77
C GLY A 327 -7.56 -26.96 6.88
N ILE A 328 -8.50 -26.01 7.00
CA ILE A 328 -9.54 -25.99 8.03
C ILE A 328 -10.91 -25.87 7.35
N PRO A 329 -11.54 -26.99 6.97
CA PRO A 329 -12.80 -27.00 6.22
C PRO A 329 -13.96 -26.25 6.89
N ALA A 330 -13.96 -26.15 8.23
CA ALA A 330 -14.98 -25.39 8.96
C ALA A 330 -15.04 -23.90 8.54
N ARG A 331 -13.92 -23.32 8.08
CA ARG A 331 -13.85 -21.91 7.64
C ARG A 331 -14.62 -21.65 6.36
N GLN A 332 -14.77 -22.66 5.49
CA GLN A 332 -15.48 -22.56 4.22
C GLN A 332 -16.93 -22.07 4.40
N LYS A 333 -17.52 -22.27 5.58
CA LYS A 333 -18.89 -21.86 5.91
C LYS A 333 -19.05 -20.35 6.10
N THR A 334 -18.00 -19.64 6.49
CA THR A 334 -18.12 -18.25 6.96
C THR A 334 -17.15 -17.26 6.32
N VAL A 335 -16.11 -17.74 5.62
CA VAL A 335 -15.26 -16.90 4.79
C VAL A 335 -16.08 -16.20 3.69
N PHE A 336 -15.64 -14.99 3.33
CA PHE A 336 -16.21 -14.21 2.24
C PHE A 336 -15.10 -13.95 1.22
N TYR A 337 -14.90 -14.90 0.31
CA TYR A 337 -13.93 -14.82 -0.77
C TYR A 337 -14.66 -14.68 -2.09
N ALA A 338 -14.42 -13.55 -2.75
CA ALA A 338 -15.29 -13.13 -3.83
C ALA A 338 -14.53 -12.50 -4.99
N GLN A 339 -15.07 -12.71 -6.19
CA GLN A 339 -14.65 -12.07 -7.43
C GLN A 339 -15.84 -11.29 -8.01
N PHE A 340 -15.56 -10.15 -8.64
CA PHE A 340 -16.53 -9.39 -9.41
C PHE A 340 -15.87 -8.84 -10.67
N ASN A 341 -16.41 -9.16 -11.84
CA ASN A 341 -15.96 -8.60 -13.13
C ASN A 341 -14.42 -8.66 -13.32
N CYS A 342 -13.80 -9.75 -12.88
CA CYS A 342 -12.37 -9.99 -13.08
C CYS A 342 -12.13 -10.54 -14.50
N THR A 343 -10.99 -10.23 -15.08
CA THR A 343 -10.66 -10.56 -16.48
C THR A 343 -9.28 -11.19 -16.59
N GLY A 344 -8.95 -11.76 -17.76
CA GLY A 344 -7.69 -12.45 -18.00
C GLY A 344 -7.78 -13.96 -17.80
N PRO A 345 -6.76 -14.71 -18.23
CA PRO A 345 -6.77 -16.17 -18.23
C PRO A 345 -6.90 -16.79 -16.84
N GLY A 346 -6.38 -16.15 -15.79
CA GLY A 346 -6.52 -16.61 -14.41
C GLY A 346 -7.86 -16.28 -13.76
N ALA A 347 -8.76 -15.55 -14.43
CA ALA A 347 -10.02 -15.10 -13.84
C ALA A 347 -11.18 -16.09 -13.99
N ASP A 348 -10.99 -17.22 -14.70
CA ASP A 348 -12.05 -18.22 -14.88
C ASP A 348 -12.55 -18.75 -13.53
N THR A 349 -13.86 -18.65 -13.31
CA THR A 349 -14.51 -19.06 -12.07
C THR A 349 -15.06 -20.49 -12.10
N SER A 350 -15.06 -21.16 -13.26
CA SER A 350 -15.72 -22.46 -13.46
C SER A 350 -15.14 -23.59 -12.61
N HIS A 351 -13.86 -23.47 -12.23
CA HIS A 351 -13.12 -24.45 -11.42
C HIS A 351 -12.77 -23.96 -10.01
N ARG A 352 -13.33 -22.82 -9.58
CA ARG A 352 -13.11 -22.32 -8.22
C ARG A 352 -13.67 -23.29 -7.19
N VAL A 353 -13.11 -23.24 -5.99
CA VAL A 353 -13.71 -23.90 -4.82
C VAL A 353 -15.18 -23.50 -4.67
N SER A 354 -16.04 -24.46 -4.29
CA SER A 354 -17.51 -24.28 -4.29
C SER A 354 -18.02 -23.21 -3.33
N TRP A 355 -17.20 -22.80 -2.37
CA TRP A 355 -17.51 -21.75 -1.38
C TRP A 355 -16.96 -20.36 -1.79
N ALA A 356 -16.29 -20.24 -2.95
CA ALA A 356 -15.96 -18.96 -3.55
C ALA A 356 -17.23 -18.32 -4.14
N ARG A 357 -17.27 -16.98 -4.12
CA ARG A 357 -18.42 -16.20 -4.59
C ARG A 357 -18.10 -15.47 -5.88
N ASN A 358 -19.01 -15.54 -6.84
CA ASN A 358 -19.04 -14.62 -7.97
C ASN A 358 -20.17 -13.63 -7.71
N LEU A 359 -19.82 -12.36 -7.46
CA LEU A 359 -20.79 -11.37 -6.98
C LEU A 359 -21.64 -10.81 -8.13
N THR A 360 -22.87 -10.42 -7.81
CA THR A 360 -23.62 -9.48 -8.67
C THR A 360 -23.11 -8.05 -8.49
N ALA A 361 -23.58 -7.12 -9.33
CA ALA A 361 -23.23 -5.70 -9.19
C ALA A 361 -23.69 -5.12 -7.84
N GLU A 362 -24.88 -5.51 -7.38
CA GLU A 362 -25.46 -5.07 -6.11
C GLU A 362 -24.66 -5.60 -4.92
N GLU A 363 -24.26 -6.87 -4.95
CA GLU A 363 -23.43 -7.49 -3.91
C GLU A 363 -22.01 -6.90 -3.86
N ALA A 364 -21.46 -6.55 -5.03
CA ALA A 364 -20.14 -5.97 -5.15
C ALA A 364 -20.09 -4.50 -4.71
N ALA A 365 -21.17 -3.73 -4.90
CA ALA A 365 -21.21 -2.28 -4.70
C ALA A 365 -20.54 -1.75 -3.39
N PRO A 366 -20.71 -2.38 -2.21
CA PRO A 366 -20.06 -1.93 -0.98
C PRO A 366 -18.53 -2.02 -0.99
N PHE A 367 -17.97 -2.84 -1.88
CA PHE A 367 -16.54 -3.12 -2.00
C PHE A 367 -15.86 -2.38 -3.15
N LEU A 368 -16.60 -1.69 -4.03
CA LEU A 368 -16.05 -1.07 -5.25
C LEU A 368 -15.45 0.32 -5.03
N THR A 369 -15.70 0.95 -3.89
CA THR A 369 -15.27 2.33 -3.64
C THR A 369 -14.56 2.48 -2.30
N PRO A 370 -13.83 3.59 -2.07
CA PRO A 370 -13.29 3.93 -0.76
C PRO A 370 -14.33 4.03 0.36
N GLY A 371 -15.64 4.02 0.05
CA GLY A 371 -16.70 3.84 1.06
C GLY A 371 -16.51 2.56 1.88
N PHE A 372 -15.90 1.51 1.31
CA PHE A 372 -15.52 0.28 2.03
C PHE A 372 -14.61 0.55 3.23
N ILE A 373 -13.87 1.66 3.28
CA ILE A 373 -12.98 2.04 4.40
C ILE A 373 -13.45 3.33 5.10
N ASN A 374 -14.70 3.74 4.86
CA ASN A 374 -15.21 5.07 5.21
C ASN A 374 -14.29 6.21 4.73
N GLY A 375 -13.72 6.05 3.54
CA GLY A 375 -12.73 6.95 2.97
C GLY A 375 -13.23 8.39 2.87
N GLU A 376 -14.51 8.60 2.62
CA GLU A 376 -15.16 9.92 2.62
C GLU A 376 -14.94 10.69 3.93
N LYS A 377 -14.79 10.02 5.06
CA LYS A 377 -14.63 10.66 6.38
C LYS A 377 -13.20 11.04 6.72
N TRP A 378 -12.21 10.56 5.95
CA TRP A 378 -10.82 10.79 6.31
C TRP A 378 -9.89 11.03 5.13
N LEU A 379 -10.12 10.46 3.95
CA LEU A 379 -9.27 10.64 2.77
C LEU A 379 -9.34 12.05 2.14
N GLU A 380 -10.38 12.85 2.39
CA GLU A 380 -10.48 14.21 1.82
C GLU A 380 -9.27 15.08 2.20
N GLY A 381 -8.80 15.00 3.45
CA GLY A 381 -7.58 15.69 3.89
C GLY A 381 -6.27 15.15 3.31
N TYR A 382 -6.32 14.16 2.41
CA TYR A 382 -5.18 13.59 1.71
C TYR A 382 -5.09 14.10 0.26
N LYS A 383 -6.22 14.57 -0.30
CA LYS A 383 -6.33 15.05 -1.68
C LYS A 383 -5.64 16.40 -1.91
N GLU A 384 -5.58 17.27 -0.90
CA GLU A 384 -4.95 18.60 -0.95
C GLU A 384 -3.40 18.57 -1.01
N HIS A 385 -2.79 17.38 -1.11
CA HIS A 385 -1.34 17.20 -1.13
C HIS A 385 -0.85 16.47 -2.39
N HIS A 386 -1.68 16.35 -3.43
CA HIS A 386 -1.28 15.83 -4.74
C HIS A 386 -0.68 16.92 -5.61
#